data_AF-A0A3A0FKM9-F1
#
_entry.id   AF-A0A3A0FKM9-F1
#
_cell.length_a   1.000
_cell.length_b   1.000
_cell.length_c   1.000
_cell.angle_alpha   90.00
_cell.angle_beta   90.00
_cell.angle_gamma   90.00
#
_symmetry.space_group_name_H-M   'P 1'
#
loop_
_entity.id
_entity.type
_entity.pdbx_description
1 polymer ?
#
loop_
_entity_poly.entity_id
_entity_poly.type
_entity_poly.pdbx_seq_one_letter_code
_entity_poly.pdbx_strand_id
1 'polypeptide(L)'
;MKLHRIRLLLIAGVFGLLTTTASAESIKIGVSAPLSGDGAAFGTDIKNAVTLANEKFGKGRYTLVFEDERHTGAGFYYRDI
;
A
#
# COMPACT_ATOMS: atom_id res chain seq x y z
N MET A 1 16.02 -48.89 20.00
CA MET A 1 14.90 -47.91 19.90
C MET A 1 15.28 -46.42 20.06
N LYS A 2 16.36 -46.03 20.76
CA LYS A 2 16.71 -44.60 20.99
C LYS A 2 17.17 -43.83 19.75
N LEU A 3 17.90 -44.47 18.84
CA LEU A 3 18.51 -43.79 17.67
C LEU A 3 17.50 -43.35 16.60
N HIS A 4 16.36 -44.04 16.47
CA HIS A 4 15.33 -43.71 15.48
C HIS A 4 14.52 -42.47 15.89
N ARG A 5 14.32 -42.27 17.20
CA ARG A 5 13.60 -41.11 17.75
C ARG A 5 14.40 -39.81 17.59
N ILE A 6 15.72 -39.88 17.72
CA ILE A 6 16.63 -38.74 17.52
C ILE A 6 16.67 -38.33 16.04
N ARG A 7 16.70 -39.29 15.11
CA ARG A 7 16.63 -39.01 13.66
C ARG A 7 15.28 -38.40 13.27
N LEU A 8 14.18 -38.90 13.83
CA LEU A 8 12.84 -38.36 13.59
C LEU A 8 12.71 -36.92 14.10
N LEU A 9 13.29 -36.61 15.28
CA LEU A 9 13.33 -35.25 15.83
C LEU A 9 14.20 -34.30 15.00
N LEU A 10 15.33 -34.76 14.46
CA LEU A 10 16.17 -33.96 13.58
C LEU A 10 15.48 -33.63 12.25
N ILE A 11 14.76 -34.59 11.65
CA ILE A 11 14.02 -34.36 10.39
C ILE A 11 12.85 -33.39 10.62
N ALA A 12 12.13 -33.52 11.73
CA ALA A 12 11.05 -32.59 12.09
C ALA A 12 11.57 -31.16 12.38
N GLY A 13 12.75 -31.03 13.00
CA GLY A 13 13.39 -29.74 13.24
C GLY A 13 13.82 -29.02 11.96
N VAL A 14 14.29 -29.76 10.94
CA VAL A 14 14.65 -29.19 9.64
C VAL A 14 13.41 -28.75 8.84
N PHE A 15 12.30 -29.50 8.93
CA PHE A 15 11.04 -29.12 8.28
C PHE A 15 10.41 -27.85 8.89
N GLY A 16 10.57 -27.63 10.20
CA GLY A 16 10.10 -26.41 10.86
C GLY A 16 10.90 -25.14 10.49
N LEU A 17 12.15 -25.28 10.05
CA LEU A 17 12.99 -24.14 9.64
C LEU A 17 12.72 -23.66 8.21
N LEU A 18 12.00 -24.44 7.40
CA LEU A 18 11.73 -24.13 5.99
C LEU A 18 10.48 -23.28 5.78
N THR A 19 9.73 -22.94 6.83
CA THR A 19 8.60 -22.02 6.73
C THR A 19 9.10 -20.57 6.72
N THR A 20 9.86 -20.20 5.69
CA THR A 20 10.01 -18.78 5.33
C THR A 20 8.63 -18.31 4.89
N THR A 21 7.97 -17.51 5.71
CA THR A 21 6.83 -16.72 5.27
C THR A 21 7.37 -15.70 4.28
N ALA A 22 7.29 -16.00 2.98
CA ALA A 22 7.46 -15.01 1.94
C ALA A 22 6.37 -13.95 2.15
N SER A 23 6.71 -12.88 2.88
CA SER A 23 5.82 -11.74 3.02
C SER A 23 5.67 -11.15 1.63
N ALA A 24 4.47 -11.23 1.06
CA ALA A 24 4.17 -10.57 -0.20
C ALA A 24 4.56 -9.09 -0.05
N GLU A 25 5.50 -8.64 -0.89
CA GLU A 25 5.97 -7.27 -0.86
C GLU A 25 4.78 -6.33 -1.13
N SER A 26 4.54 -5.38 -0.22
CA SER A 26 3.40 -4.46 -0.35
C SER A 26 3.64 -3.53 -1.55
N ILE A 27 2.73 -3.57 -2.52
CA ILE A 27 2.76 -2.66 -3.67
C ILE A 27 2.50 -1.24 -3.17
N LYS A 28 3.40 -0.31 -3.50
CA LYS A 28 3.27 1.12 -3.18
C LYS A 28 2.65 1.86 -4.36
N ILE A 29 1.65 2.70 -4.08
CA ILE A 29 0.98 3.54 -5.08
C ILE A 29 1.14 4.99 -4.65
N GLY A 30 1.78 5.79 -5.52
CA GLY A 30 1.86 7.24 -5.37
C GLY A 30 0.66 7.94 -6.01
N VAL A 31 0.12 8.96 -5.33
CA VAL A 31 -0.99 9.79 -5.82
C VAL A 31 -0.61 11.26 -5.65
N SER A 32 -0.40 11.96 -6.77
CA SER A 32 -0.30 13.43 -6.79
C SER A 32 -1.70 14.01 -6.90
N ALA A 33 -2.05 14.91 -6.00
CA ALA A 33 -3.31 15.62 -6.02
C ALA A 33 -3.16 16.98 -5.34
N PRO A 34 -4.02 17.98 -5.65
CA PRO A 34 -3.98 19.26 -4.96
C PRO A 34 -4.61 19.08 -3.57
N LEU A 35 -3.78 18.79 -2.57
CA LEU A 35 -4.24 18.58 -1.19
C LEU A 35 -4.24 19.88 -0.38
N SER A 36 -3.65 20.94 -0.93
CA SER A 36 -3.80 22.31 -0.45
C SER A 36 -3.94 23.32 -1.60
N GLY A 37 -4.28 24.56 -1.25
CA GLY A 37 -4.63 25.62 -2.20
C GLY A 37 -6.09 25.55 -2.66
N ASP A 38 -6.41 26.19 -3.78
CA ASP A 38 -7.78 26.38 -4.27
C ASP A 38 -8.40 25.06 -4.77
N GLY A 39 -7.56 24.08 -5.14
CA GLY A 39 -7.97 22.74 -5.56
C GLY A 39 -8.14 21.72 -4.41
N ALA A 40 -7.94 22.12 -3.15
CA ALA A 40 -7.87 21.22 -2.00
C ALA A 40 -9.08 20.28 -1.85
N ALA A 41 -10.29 20.78 -2.14
CA ALA A 41 -11.51 19.99 -2.06
C ALA A 41 -11.47 18.80 -3.04
N PHE A 42 -11.11 19.07 -4.30
CA PHE A 42 -10.99 18.03 -5.33
C PHE A 42 -9.91 17.01 -5.00
N GLY A 43 -8.72 17.45 -4.56
CA GLY A 43 -7.66 16.52 -4.17
C GLY A 43 -8.02 15.70 -2.94
N THR A 44 -8.78 16.27 -2.01
CA THR A 44 -9.31 15.54 -0.84
C THR A 44 -10.30 14.46 -1.26
N ASP A 45 -11.18 14.74 -2.22
CA ASP A 45 -12.12 13.75 -2.76
C ASP A 45 -11.37 12.58 -3.42
N ILE A 46 -10.31 12.85 -4.19
CA ILE A 46 -9.44 11.82 -4.76
C ILE A 46 -8.80 10.98 -3.65
N LYS A 47 -8.18 11.63 -2.65
CA LYS A 47 -7.54 10.95 -1.53
C LYS A 47 -8.51 10.02 -0.79
N ASN A 48 -9.72 10.49 -0.54
CA ASN A 48 -10.75 9.72 0.14
C ASN A 48 -11.24 8.54 -0.71
N ALA A 49 -11.48 8.76 -2.01
CA ALA A 49 -11.93 7.72 -2.92
C ALA A 49 -10.91 6.58 -3.05
N VAL A 50 -9.63 6.90 -3.22
CA VAL A 50 -8.55 5.90 -3.36
C VAL A 50 -8.34 5.15 -2.05
N THR A 51 -8.38 5.86 -0.92
CA THR A 51 -8.34 5.22 0.42
C THR A 51 -9.47 4.22 0.58
N LEU A 52 -10.70 4.64 0.29
CA LEU A 52 -11.89 3.78 0.37
C LEU A 52 -11.77 2.57 -0.57
N ALA A 53 -11.27 2.76 -1.79
CA ALA A 53 -11.06 1.65 -2.73
C ALA A 53 -10.04 0.64 -2.23
N ASN A 54 -8.93 1.10 -1.62
CA ASN A 54 -7.95 0.22 -1.00
C ASN A 54 -8.54 -0.54 0.19
N GLU A 55 -9.38 0.09 1.00
CA GLU A 55 -10.05 -0.58 2.12
C GLU A 55 -11.05 -1.64 1.63
N LYS A 56 -11.93 -1.30 0.68
CA LYS A 56 -13.03 -2.16 0.24
C LYS A 56 -12.59 -3.27 -0.73
N PHE A 57 -11.73 -2.93 -1.69
CA PHE A 57 -11.35 -3.84 -2.78
C PHE A 57 -9.88 -4.27 -2.66
N GLY A 58 -9.01 -3.35 -2.28
CA GLY A 58 -7.60 -3.63 -2.03
C GLY A 58 -7.37 -4.51 -0.80
N LYS A 59 -8.31 -4.53 0.15
CA LYS A 59 -8.17 -5.15 1.48
C LYS A 59 -6.92 -4.66 2.23
N GLY A 60 -6.55 -3.39 2.04
CA GLY A 60 -5.36 -2.78 2.64
C GLY A 60 -4.02 -3.29 2.10
N ARG A 61 -4.02 -4.02 0.96
CA ARG A 61 -2.78 -4.58 0.38
C ARG A 61 -1.82 -3.51 -0.16
N TYR A 62 -2.34 -2.34 -0.51
CA TYR A 62 -1.56 -1.26 -1.09
C TYR A 62 -1.13 -0.24 -0.03
N THR A 63 0.14 0.16 -0.08
CA THR A 63 0.61 1.33 0.66
C THR A 63 0.38 2.57 -0.19
N LEU A 64 -0.53 3.44 0.23
CA LEU A 64 -0.85 4.68 -0.47
C LEU A 64 0.07 5.80 0.02
N VAL A 65 0.71 6.50 -0.91
CA VAL A 65 1.55 7.68 -0.65
C VAL A 65 0.95 8.87 -1.37
N PHE A 66 0.60 9.92 -0.63
CA PHE A 66 -0.04 11.11 -1.17
C PHE A 66 0.95 12.26 -1.21
N GLU A 67 1.07 12.88 -2.38
CA GLU A 67 1.87 14.09 -2.60
C GLU A 67 0.94 15.27 -2.87
N ASP A 68 1.22 16.40 -2.22
CA ASP A 68 0.48 17.65 -2.43
C ASP A 68 1.16 18.50 -3.50
N GLU A 69 0.51 18.66 -4.65
CA GLU A 69 1.04 19.47 -5.77
C GLU A 69 0.67 20.96 -5.68
N ARG A 70 -0.03 21.39 -4.62
CA ARG A 70 -0.45 22.79 -4.36
C ARG A 70 -1.06 23.48 -5.57
N HIS A 71 -2.39 23.44 -5.70
CA HIS A 71 -3.07 24.21 -6.74
C HIS A 71 -3.31 25.65 -6.28
N THR A 72 -2.47 26.58 -6.71
CA THR A 72 -2.72 28.02 -6.59
C THR A 72 -3.41 28.49 -7.87
N GLY A 73 -4.63 29.03 -7.79
CA GLY A 73 -5.56 29.29 -8.90
C GLY A 73 -5.15 30.31 -9.97
N ALA A 74 -3.85 30.49 -10.24
CA ALA A 74 -3.32 31.37 -11.27
C ALA A 74 -3.19 30.71 -12.66
N GLY A 75 -3.56 29.43 -12.83
CA GLY A 75 -3.13 28.65 -14.00
C GLY A 75 -4.19 28.29 -15.05
N PHE A 76 -5.44 27.97 -14.67
CA PHE A 76 -6.30 27.17 -15.57
C PHE A 76 -7.79 27.51 -15.61
N TYR A 77 -8.23 28.56 -14.91
CA TYR A 77 -9.58 29.09 -15.08
C TYR A 77 -9.50 30.39 -15.88
N TYR A 78 -10.07 30.39 -17.09
CA TYR A 78 -10.23 31.55 -18.00
C TYR A 78 -9.00 32.03 -18.80
N ARG A 79 -8.47 31.20 -19.70
CA ARG A 79 -7.73 31.72 -20.87
C ARG A 79 -8.35 31.45 -22.24
N ASP A 80 -9.39 30.62 -22.34
CA ASP A 80 -9.95 30.21 -23.64
C ASP A 80 -11.49 30.22 -23.71
N ILE A 81 -12.16 31.22 -23.10
CA ILE A 81 -13.55 31.58 -23.43
C ILE A 81 -13.70 33.10 -23.51
#